data_AF-A0A1W9QTA2-F1
#
_entry.id   AF-A0A1W9QTA2-F1
#
_cell.length_a   1.000
_cell.length_b   1.000
_cell.length_c   1.000
_cell.angle_alpha   90.00
_cell.angle_beta   90.00
_cell.angle_gamma   90.00
#
_symmetry.space_group_name_H-M   'P 1'
#
loop_
_entity.id
_entity.type
_entity.pdbx_description
1 polymer ?
#
loop_
_entity_poly.entity_id
_entity_poly.type
_entity_poly.pdbx_seq_one_letter_code
_entity_poly.pdbx_strand_id
1 'polypeptide(L)'
;MQKQQFMKDLQVIYDELQIRQANLNRYYELLDEKKGHDRANKVVDAFLSLIDIPRNKESEMAVLTRIVNLREDALEQVLEKHGCSKEEIVMKKELAYGFASTMHITRHENFITWVEEKKLLTPFYRSLILGVHYVGVKILDEDESGCVGDRCYSVLKKEDTGYKSIAYAQAFPDEVEGVVTALEQLISLLNQHEDEVFDQKSEWIAYFTAIKEAFSHTQTSELIGK
;
A
#
# COMPACT_ATOMS: atom_id res chain seq x y z
N MET A 1 29.77 -9.54 -20.57
CA MET A 1 29.46 -8.09 -20.71
C MET A 1 30.53 -7.30 -19.97
N GLN A 2 31.04 -6.20 -20.55
CA GLN A 2 32.01 -5.33 -19.88
C GLN A 2 31.32 -4.28 -19.00
N LYS A 3 32.00 -3.78 -17.96
CA LYS A 3 31.46 -2.77 -17.04
C LYS A 3 30.94 -1.52 -17.74
N GLN A 4 31.62 -1.06 -18.79
CA GLN A 4 31.18 0.11 -19.55
C GLN A 4 29.82 -0.12 -20.23
N GLN A 5 29.58 -1.32 -20.79
CA GLN A 5 28.29 -1.65 -21.39
C GLN A 5 27.19 -1.73 -20.33
N PHE A 6 27.48 -2.33 -19.17
CA PHE A 6 26.53 -2.36 -18.06
C PHE A 6 26.08 -0.95 -17.64
N MET A 7 27.01 -0.01 -17.51
CA MET A 7 26.66 1.38 -17.15
C MET A 7 25.83 2.07 -18.23
N LYS A 8 26.08 1.78 -19.51
CA LYS A 8 25.26 2.30 -20.61
C LYS A 8 23.83 1.75 -20.55
N ASP A 9 23.70 0.43 -20.35
CA ASP A 9 22.38 -0.22 -20.20
C ASP A 9 21.63 0.36 -18.98
N LEU A 10 22.33 0.59 -17.87
CA LEU A 10 21.75 1.19 -16.67
C LEU A 10 21.25 2.61 -16.92
N GLN A 11 21.99 3.43 -17.69
CA GLN A 11 21.52 4.76 -18.07
C GLN A 11 20.24 4.69 -18.91
N VAL A 12 20.19 3.79 -19.90
CA VAL A 12 18.99 3.57 -20.72
C VAL A 12 17.79 3.18 -19.87
N ILE A 13 18.00 2.35 -18.85
CA ILE A 13 16.96 1.99 -17.87
C ILE A 13 16.48 3.21 -17.08
N TYR A 14 17.40 4.04 -16.57
CA TYR A 14 17.02 5.25 -15.82
C TYR A 14 16.22 6.23 -16.67
N ASP A 15 16.64 6.46 -17.91
CA ASP A 15 15.95 7.36 -18.84
C ASP A 15 14.53 6.85 -19.12
N GLU A 16 14.36 5.54 -19.34
CA GLU A 16 13.04 4.93 -19.53
C GLU A 16 12.15 5.06 -18.29
N LEU A 17 12.70 4.87 -17.09
CA LEU A 17 11.96 5.06 -15.84
C LEU A 17 11.48 6.50 -15.69
N GLN A 18 12.32 7.48 -16.03
CA GLN A 18 11.95 8.90 -16.01
C GLN A 18 10.84 9.21 -17.03
N ILE A 19 10.94 8.70 -18.26
CA ILE A 19 9.91 8.85 -19.30
C ILE A 19 8.58 8.25 -18.80
N ARG A 20 8.63 7.04 -18.26
CA ARG A 20 7.46 6.35 -17.71
C ARG A 20 6.84 7.14 -16.57
N GLN A 21 7.63 7.71 -15.67
CA GLN A 21 7.12 8.54 -14.58
C GLN A 21 6.50 9.85 -15.12
N ALA A 22 7.15 10.52 -16.06
CA ALA A 22 6.63 11.73 -16.68
C ALA A 22 5.28 11.46 -17.38
N ASN A 23 5.15 10.32 -18.07
CA ASN A 23 3.90 9.90 -18.69
C ASN A 23 2.77 9.64 -17.68
N LEU A 24 3.09 9.11 -16.49
CA LEU A 24 2.11 8.96 -15.41
C LEU A 24 1.71 10.33 -14.85
N ASN A 25 2.67 11.23 -14.63
CA ASN A 25 2.41 12.58 -14.13
C ASN A 25 1.54 13.40 -15.10
N ARG A 26 1.61 13.14 -16.41
CA ARG A 26 0.70 13.76 -17.40
C ARG A 26 -0.77 13.42 -17.18
N TYR A 27 -1.12 12.44 -16.34
CA TYR A 27 -2.53 12.20 -16.02
C TYR A 27 -3.18 13.42 -15.36
N TYR A 28 -2.41 14.27 -14.69
CA TYR A 28 -2.89 15.56 -14.18
C TYR A 28 -3.33 16.55 -15.26
N GLU A 29 -2.91 16.37 -16.52
CA GLU A 29 -3.40 17.16 -17.65
C GLU A 29 -4.90 16.94 -17.91
N LEU A 30 -5.49 15.86 -17.37
CA LEU A 30 -6.94 15.65 -17.36
C LEU A 30 -7.70 16.81 -16.69
N LEU A 31 -7.11 17.44 -15.66
CA LEU A 31 -7.72 18.55 -14.93
C LEU A 31 -7.68 19.88 -15.71
N ASP A 32 -6.89 19.93 -16.81
CA ASP A 32 -6.82 21.09 -17.70
C ASP A 32 -7.85 20.94 -18.82
N GLU A 33 -8.89 21.78 -18.77
CA GLU A 33 -10.02 21.79 -19.72
C GLU A 33 -9.59 21.95 -21.19
N LYS A 34 -8.38 22.48 -21.46
CA LYS A 34 -7.86 22.66 -22.82
C LYS A 34 -7.04 21.49 -23.33
N LYS A 35 -6.49 20.67 -22.44
CA LYS A 35 -5.63 19.53 -22.80
C LYS A 35 -6.42 18.23 -22.79
N GLY A 36 -7.09 17.95 -21.67
CA GLY A 36 -7.65 16.64 -21.38
C GLY A 36 -6.59 15.52 -21.40
N HIS A 37 -7.02 14.28 -21.14
CA HIS A 37 -6.16 13.11 -21.30
C HIS A 37 -6.99 11.81 -21.39
N ASP A 38 -7.21 11.27 -22.60
CA ASP A 38 -8.14 10.14 -22.84
C ASP A 38 -7.91 8.92 -21.95
N ARG A 39 -6.65 8.50 -21.77
CA ARG A 39 -6.33 7.34 -20.93
C ARG A 39 -6.59 7.62 -19.46
N ALA A 40 -6.14 8.77 -18.93
CA ALA A 40 -6.43 9.18 -17.56
C ALA A 40 -7.94 9.30 -17.34
N ASN A 41 -8.69 9.86 -18.31
CA ASN A 41 -10.14 9.95 -18.27
C ASN A 41 -10.79 8.58 -18.03
N LYS A 42 -10.44 7.58 -18.84
CA LYS A 42 -10.96 6.21 -18.69
C LYS A 42 -10.57 5.56 -17.36
N VAL A 43 -9.34 5.80 -16.91
CA VAL A 43 -8.84 5.25 -15.63
C VAL A 43 -9.60 5.87 -14.46
N VAL A 44 -9.80 7.20 -14.48
CA VAL A 44 -10.55 7.92 -13.45
C VAL A 44 -12.02 7.49 -13.45
N ASP A 45 -12.65 7.34 -14.62
CA ASP A 45 -14.02 6.83 -14.73
C ASP A 45 -14.17 5.43 -14.13
N ALA A 46 -13.26 4.50 -14.47
CA ALA A 46 -13.29 3.15 -13.94
C ALA A 46 -13.07 3.14 -12.41
N PHE A 47 -12.16 3.97 -11.91
CA PHE A 47 -11.88 4.07 -10.48
C PHE A 47 -13.09 4.61 -9.71
N LEU A 48 -13.68 5.73 -10.16
CA LEU A 48 -14.85 6.34 -9.50
C LEU A 48 -16.07 5.42 -9.54
N SER A 49 -16.24 4.69 -10.64
CA SER A 49 -17.30 3.68 -10.75
C SER A 49 -17.08 2.51 -9.78
N LEU A 50 -15.83 2.10 -9.56
CA LEU A 50 -15.50 1.02 -8.63
C LEU A 50 -15.85 1.38 -7.18
N ILE A 51 -15.55 2.60 -6.76
CA ILE A 51 -15.81 3.06 -5.37
C ILE A 51 -17.18 3.72 -5.19
N ASP A 52 -18.01 3.73 -6.24
CA ASP A 52 -19.33 4.37 -6.27
C ASP A 52 -19.29 5.81 -5.74
N ILE A 53 -18.51 6.67 -6.41
CA ILE A 53 -18.42 8.10 -6.10
C ILE A 53 -18.71 8.91 -7.38
N PRO A 54 -19.58 9.94 -7.30
CA PRO A 54 -19.91 10.75 -8.46
C PRO A 54 -18.71 11.57 -8.93
N ARG A 55 -18.58 11.69 -10.25
CA ARG A 55 -17.46 12.40 -10.87
C ARG A 55 -17.64 13.92 -10.80
N ASN A 56 -16.64 14.57 -10.22
CA ASN A 56 -16.45 16.02 -10.14
C ASN A 56 -14.95 16.36 -10.01
N LYS A 57 -14.57 17.64 -10.11
CA LYS A 57 -13.16 18.08 -10.07
C LYS A 57 -12.41 17.65 -8.79
N GLU A 58 -13.08 17.62 -7.63
CA GLU A 58 -12.46 17.18 -6.38
C GLU A 58 -12.18 15.67 -6.40
N SER A 59 -13.17 14.87 -6.82
CA SER A 59 -13.03 13.42 -6.95
C SER A 59 -11.98 13.03 -8.01
N GLU A 60 -11.89 13.78 -9.12
CA GLU A 60 -10.84 13.55 -10.13
C GLU A 60 -9.46 13.80 -9.55
N MET A 61 -9.27 14.91 -8.83
CA MET A 61 -8.01 15.24 -8.17
C MET A 61 -7.62 14.20 -7.12
N ALA A 62 -8.60 13.72 -6.35
CA ALA A 62 -8.40 12.67 -5.34
C ALA A 62 -7.96 11.35 -5.97
N VAL A 63 -8.66 10.91 -7.03
CA VAL A 63 -8.28 9.70 -7.77
C VAL A 63 -6.89 9.83 -8.40
N LEU A 64 -6.61 10.95 -9.06
CA LEU A 64 -5.29 11.22 -9.63
C LEU A 64 -4.19 11.19 -8.56
N THR A 65 -4.46 11.78 -7.39
CA THR A 65 -3.55 11.73 -6.24
C THR A 65 -3.32 10.30 -5.75
N ARG A 66 -4.37 9.47 -5.72
CA ARG A 66 -4.25 8.06 -5.35
C ARG A 66 -3.44 7.24 -6.35
N ILE A 67 -3.70 7.37 -7.64
CA ILE A 67 -3.05 6.53 -8.66
C ILE A 67 -1.67 7.04 -9.09
N VAL A 68 -1.42 8.35 -9.07
CA VAL A 68 -0.13 8.94 -9.48
C VAL A 68 0.85 9.02 -8.30
N ASN A 69 0.39 9.49 -7.14
CA ASN A 69 1.25 9.76 -5.98
C ASN A 69 1.13 8.70 -4.88
N LEU A 70 0.26 7.70 -5.04
CA LEU A 70 0.02 6.64 -4.05
C LEU A 70 -0.53 7.16 -2.70
N ARG A 71 -1.04 8.39 -2.64
CA ARG A 71 -1.57 9.00 -1.41
C ARG A 71 -3.09 8.88 -1.34
N GLU A 72 -3.61 8.66 -0.13
CA GLU A 72 -5.05 8.44 0.11
C GLU A 72 -5.77 9.60 0.81
N ASP A 73 -5.02 10.59 1.32
CA ASP A 73 -5.53 11.73 2.08
C ASP A 73 -6.65 12.49 1.36
N ALA A 74 -6.44 12.80 0.07
CA ALA A 74 -7.43 13.50 -0.73
C ALA A 74 -8.67 12.65 -1.01
N LEU A 75 -8.51 11.33 -1.10
CA LEU A 75 -9.62 10.41 -1.35
C LEU A 75 -10.50 10.29 -0.11
N GLU A 76 -9.90 10.12 1.06
CA GLU A 76 -10.61 10.04 2.34
C GLU A 76 -11.48 11.28 2.58
N GLN A 77 -10.93 12.48 2.38
CA GLN A 77 -11.70 13.74 2.47
C GLN A 77 -12.88 13.80 1.50
N VAL A 78 -12.70 13.27 0.27
CA VAL A 78 -13.81 13.19 -0.71
C VAL A 78 -14.88 12.23 -0.22
N LEU A 79 -14.51 11.06 0.31
CA LEU A 79 -15.46 10.08 0.83
C LEU A 79 -16.27 10.65 2.02
N GLU A 80 -15.60 11.32 2.97
CA GLU A 80 -16.23 12.00 4.10
C GLU A 80 -17.24 13.06 3.65
N LYS A 81 -16.87 13.91 2.68
CA LYS A 81 -17.77 14.94 2.13
C LYS A 81 -19.01 14.35 1.45
N HIS A 82 -18.92 13.15 0.91
CA HIS A 82 -20.07 12.44 0.31
C HIS A 82 -20.91 11.69 1.36
N GLY A 83 -20.59 11.83 2.65
CA GLY A 83 -21.37 11.28 3.75
C GLY A 83 -21.19 9.78 3.95
N CYS A 84 -20.09 9.20 3.45
CA CYS A 84 -19.79 7.78 3.69
C CYS A 84 -19.57 7.53 5.20
N SER A 85 -20.09 6.42 5.71
CA SER A 85 -19.79 5.97 7.08
C SER A 85 -18.32 5.57 7.22
N LYS A 86 -17.83 5.42 8.45
CA LYS A 86 -16.45 4.98 8.69
C LYS A 86 -16.17 3.61 8.05
N GLU A 87 -17.13 2.70 8.16
CA GLU A 87 -17.07 1.35 7.57
C GLU A 87 -17.06 1.41 6.04
N GLU A 88 -17.88 2.27 5.44
CA GLU A 88 -17.89 2.49 3.99
C GLU A 88 -16.57 3.10 3.49
N ILE A 89 -15.99 4.03 4.26
CA ILE A 89 -14.70 4.64 3.93
C ILE A 89 -13.61 3.58 3.90
N VAL A 90 -13.54 2.71 4.91
CA VAL A 90 -12.56 1.60 4.96
C VAL A 90 -12.71 0.71 3.72
N MET A 91 -13.93 0.22 3.44
CA MET A 91 -14.22 -0.60 2.27
C MET A 91 -13.82 0.07 0.94
N LYS A 92 -14.16 1.34 0.76
CA LYS A 92 -13.81 2.08 -0.47
C LYS A 92 -12.30 2.35 -0.59
N LYS A 93 -11.60 2.53 0.53
CA LYS A 93 -10.13 2.65 0.56
C LYS A 93 -9.44 1.35 0.16
N GLU A 94 -9.97 0.19 0.57
CA GLU A 94 -9.47 -1.12 0.12
C GLU A 94 -9.65 -1.32 -1.38
N LEU A 95 -10.84 -1.01 -1.93
CA LEU A 95 -11.07 -1.04 -3.39
C LEU A 95 -10.11 -0.09 -4.14
N ALA A 96 -9.92 1.12 -3.62
CA ALA A 96 -8.99 2.11 -4.15
C ALA A 96 -7.52 1.63 -4.11
N TYR A 97 -7.13 0.94 -3.04
CA TYR A 97 -5.83 0.29 -2.92
C TYR A 97 -5.67 -0.80 -3.98
N GLY A 98 -6.60 -1.76 -4.07
CA GLY A 98 -6.56 -2.85 -5.04
C GLY A 98 -6.45 -2.35 -6.48
N PHE A 99 -7.13 -1.25 -6.82
CA PHE A 99 -6.99 -0.61 -8.13
C PHE A 99 -5.57 -0.04 -8.34
N ALA A 100 -5.09 0.76 -7.39
CA ALA A 100 -3.78 1.43 -7.51
C ALA A 100 -2.63 0.42 -7.52
N SER A 101 -2.66 -0.58 -6.63
CA SER A 101 -1.65 -1.64 -6.54
C SER A 101 -1.59 -2.44 -7.83
N THR A 102 -2.74 -2.89 -8.36
CA THR A 102 -2.83 -3.60 -9.64
C THR A 102 -2.23 -2.78 -10.78
N MET A 103 -2.55 -1.49 -10.84
CA MET A 103 -2.02 -0.57 -11.85
C MET A 103 -0.48 -0.47 -11.78
N HIS A 104 0.10 -0.33 -10.59
CA HIS A 104 1.55 -0.18 -10.42
C HIS A 104 2.31 -1.50 -10.59
N ILE A 105 1.77 -2.62 -10.12
CA ILE A 105 2.31 -3.97 -10.35
C ILE A 105 2.38 -4.24 -11.85
N THR A 106 1.27 -4.07 -12.57
CA THR A 106 1.20 -4.24 -14.03
C THR A 106 2.18 -3.31 -14.75
N ARG A 107 2.35 -2.08 -14.26
CA ARG A 107 3.28 -1.10 -14.85
C ARG A 107 4.74 -1.52 -14.65
N HIS A 108 5.08 -2.09 -13.50
CA HIS A 108 6.41 -2.62 -13.23
C HIS A 108 6.68 -3.88 -14.08
N GLU A 109 5.72 -4.79 -14.21
CA GLU A 109 5.82 -5.97 -15.09
C GLU A 109 6.09 -5.57 -16.54
N ASN A 110 5.34 -4.60 -17.06
CA ASN A 110 5.57 -4.05 -18.40
C ASN A 110 6.94 -3.38 -18.57
N PHE A 111 7.53 -2.88 -17.48
CA PHE A 111 8.90 -2.35 -17.50
C PHE A 111 9.92 -3.49 -17.54
N ILE A 112 9.73 -4.56 -16.75
CA ILE A 112 10.60 -5.74 -16.75
C ILE A 112 10.59 -6.41 -18.13
N THR A 113 9.40 -6.58 -18.73
CA THR A 113 9.25 -7.11 -20.09
C THR A 113 10.02 -6.26 -21.10
N TRP A 114 9.93 -4.94 -21.01
CA TRP A 114 10.69 -4.03 -21.88
C TRP A 114 12.21 -4.18 -21.71
N VAL A 115 12.70 -4.34 -20.48
CA VAL A 115 14.13 -4.60 -20.19
C VAL A 115 14.59 -5.91 -20.86
N GLU A 116 13.77 -6.96 -20.80
CA GLU A 116 14.05 -8.25 -21.44
C GLU A 116 14.04 -8.15 -22.98
N GLU A 117 13.02 -7.52 -23.56
CA GLU A 117 12.90 -7.32 -25.01
C GLU A 117 14.07 -6.53 -25.59
N LYS A 118 14.50 -5.48 -24.88
CA LYS A 118 15.68 -4.67 -25.26
C LYS A 118 17.00 -5.38 -24.98
N LYS A 119 16.97 -6.55 -24.33
CA LYS A 119 18.14 -7.33 -23.91
C LYS A 119 19.15 -6.50 -23.11
N LEU A 120 18.64 -5.57 -22.29
CA LEU A 120 19.49 -4.74 -21.42
C LEU A 120 20.03 -5.60 -20.28
N LEU A 121 21.27 -5.34 -19.85
CA LEU A 121 21.97 -6.11 -18.82
C LEU A 121 22.25 -7.56 -19.24
N THR A 122 22.97 -8.32 -18.41
CA THR A 122 23.12 -9.78 -18.63
C THR A 122 21.88 -10.55 -18.17
N PRO A 123 21.66 -11.77 -18.67
CA PRO A 123 20.57 -12.65 -18.22
C PRO A 123 20.48 -12.75 -16.69
N PHE A 124 21.62 -12.86 -15.99
CA PHE A 124 21.66 -12.87 -14.53
C PHE A 124 20.95 -11.67 -13.88
N TYR A 125 21.21 -10.44 -14.35
CA TYR A 125 20.62 -9.24 -13.75
C TYR A 125 19.15 -9.08 -14.13
N ARG A 126 18.75 -9.51 -15.33
CA ARG A 126 17.33 -9.54 -15.71
C ARG A 126 16.55 -10.54 -14.88
N SER A 127 17.11 -11.73 -14.65
CA SER A 127 16.54 -12.73 -13.74
C SER A 127 16.48 -12.20 -12.31
N LEU A 128 17.48 -11.42 -11.85
CA LEU A 128 17.44 -10.80 -10.53
C LEU A 128 16.28 -9.80 -10.40
N ILE A 129 16.11 -8.89 -11.38
CA ILE A 129 15.01 -7.91 -11.37
C ILE A 129 13.65 -8.63 -11.40
N LEU A 130 13.50 -9.61 -12.30
CA LEU A 130 12.28 -10.42 -12.40
C LEU A 130 11.99 -11.19 -11.10
N GLY A 131 13.01 -11.80 -10.51
CA GLY A 131 12.89 -12.57 -9.27
C GLY A 131 12.50 -11.69 -8.08
N VAL A 132 13.13 -10.52 -7.94
CA VAL A 132 12.80 -9.56 -6.86
C VAL A 132 11.36 -9.06 -6.98
N HIS A 133 10.87 -8.79 -8.20
CA HIS A 133 9.46 -8.45 -8.42
C HIS A 133 8.52 -9.54 -7.89
N TYR A 134 8.73 -10.79 -8.32
CA TYR A 134 7.86 -11.89 -7.89
C TYR A 134 7.93 -12.17 -6.39
N VAL A 135 9.11 -12.04 -5.77
CA VAL A 135 9.24 -12.16 -4.32
C VAL A 135 8.45 -11.05 -3.63
N GLY A 136 8.58 -9.80 -4.08
CA GLY A 136 7.87 -8.66 -3.49
C GLY A 136 6.35 -8.78 -3.58
N VAL A 137 5.82 -9.26 -4.70
CA VAL A 137 4.36 -9.48 -4.86
C VAL A 137 3.84 -10.62 -3.97
N LYS A 138 4.71 -11.57 -3.57
CA LYS A 138 4.32 -12.77 -2.81
C LYS A 138 4.50 -12.67 -1.29
N ILE A 139 5.16 -11.64 -0.79
CA ILE A 139 5.39 -11.47 0.66
C ILE A 139 4.29 -10.67 1.36
N LEU A 140 3.41 -10.01 0.60
CA LEU A 140 2.29 -9.24 1.13
C LEU A 140 1.29 -10.16 1.85
N ASP A 141 0.77 -9.69 2.99
CA ASP A 141 -0.27 -10.41 3.73
C ASP A 141 -1.63 -10.24 3.05
N GLU A 142 -2.49 -11.25 3.19
CA GLU A 142 -3.88 -11.26 2.72
C GLU A 142 -4.81 -11.07 3.93
N ASP A 143 -5.89 -10.31 3.72
CA ASP A 143 -6.97 -10.20 4.70
C ASP A 143 -7.88 -11.46 4.70
N GLU A 144 -8.91 -11.48 5.53
CA GLU A 144 -9.87 -12.59 5.63
C GLU A 144 -10.62 -12.89 4.31
N SER A 145 -10.73 -11.89 3.43
CA SER A 145 -11.39 -12.01 2.13
C SER A 145 -10.45 -12.52 1.02
N GLY A 146 -9.16 -12.69 1.33
CA GLY A 146 -8.11 -13.03 0.38
C GLY A 146 -7.62 -11.83 -0.43
N CYS A 147 -7.95 -10.60 -0.02
CA CYS A 147 -7.41 -9.40 -0.63
C CYS A 147 -6.01 -9.16 -0.08
N VAL A 148 -5.04 -9.05 -0.99
CA VAL A 148 -3.65 -8.71 -0.64
C VAL A 148 -3.61 -7.28 -0.12
N GLY A 149 -3.06 -7.04 1.07
CA GLY A 149 -2.93 -5.73 1.69
C GLY A 149 -1.71 -4.93 1.21
N ASP A 150 -1.49 -3.76 1.81
CA ASP A 150 -0.36 -2.85 1.52
C ASP A 150 0.88 -3.08 2.40
N ARG A 151 0.79 -4.01 3.36
CA ARG A 151 1.77 -4.23 4.42
C ARG A 151 1.99 -5.72 4.68
N CYS A 152 3.04 -6.01 5.45
CA CYS A 152 3.31 -7.34 5.96
C CYS A 152 3.61 -7.22 7.46
N TYR A 153 2.83 -7.91 8.29
CA TYR A 153 3.08 -8.07 9.73
C TYR A 153 3.40 -9.54 10.06
N SER A 154 3.88 -10.28 9.07
CA SER A 154 4.24 -11.68 9.15
C SER A 154 5.66 -11.95 8.66
N VAL A 155 6.22 -13.10 9.06
CA VAL A 155 7.49 -13.63 8.55
C VAL A 155 7.32 -15.05 8.04
N LEU A 156 8.17 -15.43 7.09
CA LEU A 156 8.28 -16.81 6.63
C LEU A 156 9.11 -17.63 7.61
N LYS A 157 8.46 -18.55 8.33
CA LYS A 157 9.12 -19.57 9.15
C LYS A 157 9.33 -20.83 8.34
N LYS A 158 10.56 -21.33 8.31
CA LYS A 158 10.90 -22.60 7.66
C LYS A 158 10.33 -23.77 8.46
N GLU A 159 9.69 -24.71 7.77
CA GLU A 159 9.23 -26.00 8.28
C GLU A 159 9.89 -27.15 7.49
N ASP A 160 9.62 -28.40 7.87
CA ASP A 160 10.27 -29.58 7.29
C ASP A 160 10.08 -29.70 5.77
N THR A 161 8.93 -29.29 5.25
CA THR A 161 8.56 -29.42 3.83
C THR A 161 8.34 -28.08 3.12
N GLY A 162 8.67 -26.95 3.75
CA GLY A 162 8.44 -25.65 3.12
C GLY A 162 8.57 -24.46 4.06
N TYR A 163 7.73 -23.45 3.80
CA TYR A 163 7.65 -22.23 4.59
C TYR A 163 6.21 -21.95 4.94
N LYS A 164 6.00 -21.44 6.15
CA LYS A 164 4.71 -20.99 6.65
C LYS A 164 4.81 -19.53 7.05
N SER A 165 3.83 -18.73 6.65
CA SER A 165 3.69 -17.36 7.17
C SER A 165 3.20 -17.41 8.61
N ILE A 166 3.88 -16.70 9.51
CA ILE A 166 3.51 -16.54 10.92
C ILE A 166 3.52 -15.06 11.30
N ALA A 167 2.60 -14.64 12.15
CA ALA A 167 2.54 -13.25 12.63
C ALA A 167 3.80 -12.86 13.42
N TYR A 168 4.14 -11.58 13.45
CA TYR A 168 5.24 -11.07 14.29
C TYR A 168 5.07 -11.45 15.77
N ALA A 169 3.84 -11.47 16.28
CA ALA A 169 3.51 -11.93 17.62
C ALA A 169 3.99 -13.37 17.91
N GLN A 170 4.00 -14.24 16.89
CA GLN A 170 4.47 -15.63 17.01
C GLN A 170 5.96 -15.77 16.73
N ALA A 171 6.53 -14.87 15.93
CA ALA A 171 7.94 -14.91 15.55
C ALA A 171 8.86 -14.31 16.62
N PHE A 172 8.36 -13.32 17.36
CA PHE A 172 9.10 -12.53 18.34
C PHE A 172 8.34 -12.46 19.69
N PRO A 173 8.06 -13.62 20.32
CA PRO A 173 7.18 -13.69 21.47
C PRO A 173 7.69 -12.86 22.67
N ASP A 174 9.00 -12.90 22.93
CA ASP A 174 9.60 -12.21 24.07
C ASP A 174 9.55 -10.68 23.89
N GLU A 175 9.85 -10.19 22.68
CA GLU A 175 9.78 -8.77 22.35
C GLU A 175 8.34 -8.25 22.39
N VAL A 176 7.39 -9.04 21.87
CA VAL A 176 5.97 -8.69 21.85
C VAL A 176 5.39 -8.68 23.26
N GLU A 177 5.75 -9.64 24.11
CA GLU A 177 5.37 -9.66 25.53
C GLU A 177 5.87 -8.41 26.27
N GLY A 178 7.11 -7.98 25.99
CA GLY A 178 7.66 -6.76 26.54
C GLY A 178 6.84 -5.51 26.16
N VAL A 179 6.45 -5.39 24.89
CA VAL A 179 5.63 -4.27 24.39
C VAL A 179 4.22 -4.29 24.99
N VAL A 180 3.57 -5.47 24.98
CA VAL A 180 2.22 -5.65 25.54
C VAL A 180 2.21 -5.28 27.02
N THR A 181 3.20 -5.74 27.79
CA THR A 181 3.33 -5.41 29.22
C THR A 181 3.47 -3.89 29.44
N ALA A 182 4.31 -3.21 28.63
CA ALA A 182 4.48 -1.76 28.74
C ALA A 182 3.18 -1.00 28.42
N LEU A 183 2.41 -1.45 27.41
CA LEU A 183 1.11 -0.88 27.08
C LEU A 183 0.08 -1.09 28.19
N GLU A 184 0.06 -2.26 28.83
CA GLU A 184 -0.83 -2.52 29.97
C GLU A 184 -0.51 -1.62 31.17
N GLN A 185 0.77 -1.42 31.46
CA GLN A 185 1.20 -0.50 32.51
C GLN A 185 0.80 0.95 32.19
N LEU A 186 0.96 1.38 30.93
CA LEU A 186 0.53 2.71 30.49
C LEU A 186 -0.99 2.89 30.64
N ILE A 187 -1.79 1.93 30.18
CA ILE A 187 -3.26 1.97 30.30
C ILE A 187 -3.66 2.00 31.78
N SER A 188 -3.01 1.22 32.64
CA SER A 188 -3.26 1.23 34.08
C SER A 188 -2.94 2.58 34.71
N LEU A 189 -1.84 3.22 34.30
CA LEU A 189 -1.44 4.55 34.78
C LEU A 189 -2.45 5.61 34.32
N LEU A 190 -2.84 5.62 33.04
CA LEU A 190 -3.83 6.57 32.53
C LEU A 190 -5.18 6.46 33.25
N ASN A 191 -5.60 5.24 33.62
CA ASN A 191 -6.82 5.03 34.39
C ASN A 191 -6.80 5.70 35.78
N GLN A 192 -5.61 5.89 36.37
CA GLN A 192 -5.43 6.51 37.70
C GLN A 192 -5.44 8.05 37.68
N HIS A 193 -5.38 8.67 36.49
CA HIS A 193 -5.32 10.12 36.33
C HIS A 193 -6.55 10.63 35.58
N GLU A 194 -6.95 11.86 35.84
CA GLU A 194 -8.00 12.56 35.08
C GLU A 194 -7.36 13.42 33.99
N ASP A 195 -8.06 13.56 32.85
CA ASP A 195 -7.68 14.49 31.78
C ASP A 195 -8.50 15.79 31.91
N GLU A 196 -8.00 16.73 32.70
CA GLU A 196 -8.68 18.00 32.97
C GLU A 196 -8.58 19.02 31.82
N VAL A 197 -7.72 18.77 30.82
CA VAL A 197 -7.41 19.75 29.76
C VAL A 197 -8.24 19.49 28.51
N PHE A 198 -8.29 18.24 28.05
CA PHE A 198 -8.94 17.89 26.78
C PHE A 198 -10.12 16.94 26.95
N ASP A 199 -10.30 16.32 28.12
CA ASP A 199 -11.37 15.35 28.41
C ASP A 199 -11.41 14.19 27.39
N GLN A 200 -10.23 13.70 26.97
CA GLN A 200 -10.05 12.64 25.98
C GLN A 200 -9.43 11.35 26.58
N LYS A 201 -9.45 11.20 27.91
CA LYS A 201 -8.92 10.01 28.61
C LYS A 201 -9.43 8.69 28.01
N SER A 202 -10.73 8.61 27.73
CA SER A 202 -11.34 7.40 27.14
C SER A 202 -10.81 7.10 25.74
N GLU A 203 -10.60 8.12 24.91
CA GLU A 203 -10.07 7.97 23.55
C GLU A 203 -8.61 7.49 23.57
N TRP A 204 -7.78 8.03 24.46
CA TRP A 204 -6.41 7.55 24.65
C TRP A 204 -6.36 6.09 25.13
N ILE A 205 -7.19 5.73 26.10
CA ILE A 205 -7.27 4.35 26.60
C ILE A 205 -7.74 3.42 25.48
N ALA A 206 -8.75 3.80 24.71
CA ALA A 206 -9.24 3.01 23.58
C ALA A 206 -8.13 2.81 22.53
N TYR A 207 -7.40 3.87 22.18
CA TYR A 207 -6.29 3.83 21.24
C TYR A 207 -5.16 2.87 21.69
N PHE A 208 -4.68 2.99 22.93
CA PHE A 208 -3.61 2.10 23.43
C PHE A 208 -4.10 0.66 23.60
N THR A 209 -5.38 0.46 23.91
CA THR A 209 -5.98 -0.88 23.95
C THR A 209 -5.98 -1.52 22.56
N ALA A 210 -6.39 -0.78 21.53
CA ALA A 210 -6.35 -1.25 20.14
C ALA A 210 -4.92 -1.59 19.69
N ILE A 211 -3.92 -0.76 20.04
CA ILE A 211 -2.51 -1.05 19.76
C ILE A 211 -2.07 -2.33 20.45
N LYS A 212 -2.41 -2.51 21.74
CA LYS A 212 -2.06 -3.71 22.49
C LYS A 212 -2.62 -4.97 21.83
N GLU A 213 -3.90 -4.94 21.47
CA GLU A 213 -4.58 -6.04 20.79
C GLU A 213 -3.89 -6.36 19.46
N ALA A 214 -3.56 -5.34 18.65
CA ALA A 214 -2.86 -5.50 17.39
C ALA A 214 -1.46 -6.15 17.56
N PHE A 215 -0.66 -5.70 18.52
CA PHE A 215 0.67 -6.28 18.78
C PHE A 215 0.61 -7.73 19.23
N SER A 216 -0.40 -8.10 20.01
CA SER A 216 -0.60 -9.47 20.49
C SER A 216 -1.27 -10.39 19.47
N HIS A 217 -1.66 -9.88 18.30
CA HIS A 217 -2.49 -10.62 17.36
C HIS A 217 -1.67 -11.67 16.58
N THR A 218 -2.19 -12.90 16.53
CA THR A 218 -1.44 -14.06 16.01
C THR A 218 -2.00 -14.65 14.71
N GLN A 219 -3.24 -14.32 14.34
CA GLN A 219 -3.89 -14.85 13.15
C GLN A 219 -3.49 -14.02 11.94
N THR A 220 -2.78 -14.63 10.98
CA THR A 220 -2.16 -13.88 9.85
C THR A 220 -3.17 -13.22 8.93
N SER A 221 -4.33 -13.85 8.72
CA SER A 221 -5.44 -13.32 7.90
C SER A 221 -6.18 -12.13 8.53
N GLU A 222 -5.91 -11.86 9.81
CA GLU A 222 -6.54 -10.79 10.60
C GLU A 222 -5.54 -9.65 10.90
N LEU A 223 -4.29 -9.75 10.41
CA LEU A 223 -3.25 -8.73 10.63
C LEU A 223 -3.52 -7.43 9.87
N ILE A 224 -4.34 -7.50 8.82
CA ILE A 224 -4.75 -6.38 7.99
C ILE A 224 -6.29 -6.44 7.93
N GLY A 225 -6.99 -5.50 8.59
CA GLY A 225 -8.45 -5.42 8.50
C GLY A 225 -9.24 -5.36 9.82
N LYS A 226 -8.67 -4.84 10.91
CA LYS A 226 -9.48 -4.44 12.09
C LYS A 226 -9.64 -2.93 12.18
#